data_AF-A0A838Y9A9-F1
#
_entry.id   AF-A0A838Y9A9-F1
#
_cell.length_a   1.000
_cell.length_b   1.000
_cell.length_c   1.000
_cell.angle_alpha   90.00
_cell.angle_beta   90.00
_cell.angle_gamma   90.00
#
_symmetry.space_group_name_H-M   'P 1'
#
loop_
_entity.id
_entity.type
_entity.pdbx_description
1 polymer ?
#
loop_
_entity_poly.entity_id
_entity_poly.type
_entity_poly.pdbx_seq_one_letter_code
_entity_poly.pdbx_strand_id
1 'polypeptide(L)'
;PPTDESIKGISSLEILSRVAFELNELGAVIINLDSTLIAEKPKILPYADEMKENISQSLGIDPKLIGIKATTNEQLGFLGREEGMAAMAVASVEL
;
A
#
# COMPACT_ATOMS: atom_id res chain seq x y z
N PRO A 1 16.94 5.93 -0.60
CA PRO A 1 17.21 5.10 -1.79
C PRO A 1 17.65 3.68 -1.39
N PRO A 2 17.54 2.64 -2.24
CA PRO A 2 17.96 1.28 -1.87
C PRO A 2 19.45 1.16 -1.52
N THR A 3 20.27 2.08 -2.02
CA THR A 3 21.72 2.17 -1.77
C THR A 3 22.07 3.03 -0.56
N ASP A 4 21.09 3.63 0.10
CA ASP A 4 21.30 4.48 1.27
C ASP A 4 21.19 3.62 2.54
N GLU A 5 22.35 3.27 3.11
CA GLU A 5 22.41 2.44 4.31
C GLU A 5 21.76 3.12 5.53
N SER A 6 21.59 4.44 5.55
CA SER A 6 20.98 5.15 6.69
C SER A 6 19.50 4.83 6.89
N ILE A 7 18.83 4.36 5.83
CA ILE A 7 17.40 3.98 5.85
C ILE A 7 17.21 2.45 5.72
N LYS A 8 18.29 1.68 5.89
CA LYS A 8 18.21 0.22 5.81
C LYS A 8 17.35 -0.33 6.94
N GLY A 9 16.32 -1.09 6.57
CA GLY A 9 15.36 -1.65 7.54
C GLY A 9 14.36 -0.63 8.08
N ILE A 10 14.26 0.56 7.49
CA ILE A 10 13.20 1.50 7.82
C ILE A 10 11.82 0.85 7.60
N SER A 11 10.85 1.23 8.43
CA SER A 11 9.47 0.82 8.21
C SER A 11 8.93 1.44 6.92
N SER A 12 8.32 0.63 6.06
CA SER A 12 7.62 1.16 4.88
C SER A 12 6.46 2.09 5.24
N LEU A 13 5.88 1.94 6.45
CA LEU A 13 4.85 2.86 6.94
C LEU A 13 5.44 4.24 7.27
N GLU A 14 6.68 4.32 7.73
CA GLU A 14 7.36 5.60 7.97
C GLU A 14 7.65 6.34 6.66
N ILE A 15 8.02 5.60 5.61
CA ILE A 15 8.13 6.15 4.25
C ILE A 15 6.76 6.71 3.80
N LEU A 16 5.67 5.97 4.04
CA LEU A 16 4.33 6.41 3.68
C LEU A 16 3.89 7.67 4.45
N SER A 17 4.22 7.77 5.74
CA SER A 17 3.99 8.99 6.53
C SER A 17 4.78 10.18 6.01
N ARG A 18 6.00 9.96 5.49
CA ARG A 18 6.74 11.04 4.85
C ARG A 18 6.06 11.55 3.59
N VAL A 19 5.46 10.67 2.78
CA VAL A 19 4.65 11.07 1.60
C VAL A 19 3.46 11.92 2.04
N ALA A 20 2.76 11.55 3.11
CA ALA A 20 1.66 12.34 3.65
C ALA A 20 2.11 13.74 4.09
N PHE A 21 3.26 13.85 4.75
CA PHE A 21 3.85 15.15 5.09
C PHE A 21 4.12 15.99 3.84
N GLU A 22 4.73 15.42 2.80
CA GLU A 22 5.04 16.14 1.56
C GLU A 22 3.80 16.58 0.79
N LEU A 23 2.73 15.78 0.78
CA LEU A 23 1.44 16.17 0.20
C LEU A 23 0.82 17.35 0.96
N ASN A 24 0.87 17.34 2.30
CA ASN A 24 0.37 18.45 3.11
C ASN A 24 1.15 19.75 2.87
N GLU A 25 2.48 19.68 2.73
CA GLU A 25 3.31 20.86 2.40
C GLU A 25 2.96 21.46 1.04
N LEU A 26 2.47 20.64 0.10
CA LEU A 26 1.97 21.08 -1.20
C LEU A 26 0.51 21.57 -1.17
N GLY A 27 -0.17 21.50 -0.03
CA GLY A 27 -1.61 21.77 0.09
C GLY A 27 -2.51 20.71 -0.53
N ALA A 28 -1.95 19.55 -0.88
CA ALA A 28 -2.67 18.49 -1.56
C ALA A 28 -3.53 17.67 -0.59
N VAL A 29 -4.70 17.24 -1.05
CA VAL A 29 -5.64 16.41 -0.28
C VAL A 29 -5.83 15.07 -0.97
N ILE A 30 -5.65 13.98 -0.21
CA ILE A 30 -5.96 12.63 -0.70
C ILE A 30 -7.47 12.42 -0.65
N ILE A 31 -8.08 12.13 -1.80
CA ILE A 31 -9.52 11.87 -1.92
C ILE A 31 -9.81 10.41 -1.60
N ASN A 32 -9.06 9.49 -2.21
CA ASN A 32 -9.15 8.06 -1.95
C ASN A 32 -7.90 7.32 -2.44
N LEU A 33 -7.72 6.10 -1.93
CA LEU A 33 -6.72 5.14 -2.40
C LEU A 33 -7.38 3.79 -2.60
N ASP A 34 -7.01 3.08 -3.66
CA ASP A 34 -7.45 1.72 -3.89
C ASP A 34 -6.28 0.86 -4.35
N SER A 35 -6.16 -0.33 -3.79
CA SER A 35 -5.05 -1.24 -4.03
C SER A 35 -5.51 -2.66 -4.32
N THR A 36 -4.68 -3.40 -5.07
CA THR A 36 -4.89 -4.80 -5.41
C THR A 36 -3.60 -5.56 -5.16
N LEU A 37 -3.65 -6.55 -4.27
CA LEU A 37 -2.59 -7.53 -4.11
C LEU A 37 -2.87 -8.75 -4.99
N ILE A 38 -1.83 -9.22 -5.67
CA ILE A 38 -1.87 -10.43 -6.49
C ILE A 38 -0.92 -11.45 -5.86
N ALA A 39 -1.48 -12.50 -5.29
CA ALA A 39 -0.73 -13.55 -4.62
C ALA A 39 -1.56 -14.84 -4.56
N GLU A 40 -0.92 -15.98 -4.84
CA GLU A 40 -1.55 -17.30 -4.68
C GLU A 40 -1.74 -17.66 -3.20
N LYS A 41 -0.74 -17.33 -2.38
CA LYS A 41 -0.78 -17.51 -0.93
C LYS A 41 0.15 -16.51 -0.23
N PRO A 42 -0.10 -16.18 1.06
CA PRO A 42 -1.27 -16.57 1.86
C PRO A 42 -2.55 -15.81 1.47
N LYS A 43 -3.69 -16.15 2.08
CA LYS A 43 -4.92 -15.37 1.94
C LYS A 43 -4.73 -14.00 2.57
N ILE A 44 -4.91 -12.94 1.79
CA ILE A 44 -4.66 -11.55 2.22
C ILE A 44 -5.88 -10.91 2.87
N LEU A 45 -7.09 -11.18 2.37
CA LEU A 45 -8.31 -10.52 2.85
C LEU A 45 -8.58 -10.64 4.37
N PRO A 46 -8.20 -11.72 5.09
CA PRO A 46 -8.30 -11.75 6.55
C PRO A 46 -7.53 -10.63 7.28
N TYR A 47 -6.55 -10.01 6.63
CA TYR A 47 -5.71 -8.94 7.17
C TYR A 47 -6.08 -7.56 6.60
N ALA A 48 -7.07 -7.47 5.71
CA ALA A 48 -7.36 -6.24 4.97
C ALA A 48 -7.72 -5.07 5.88
N ASP A 49 -8.49 -5.30 6.95
CA ASP A 49 -8.89 -4.23 7.87
C ASP A 49 -7.69 -3.68 8.67
N GLU A 50 -6.78 -4.55 9.11
CA GLU A 50 -5.54 -4.14 9.77
C GLU A 50 -4.63 -3.36 8.81
N MET A 51 -4.53 -3.80 7.55
CA MET A 51 -3.77 -3.08 6.52
C MET A 51 -4.36 -1.68 6.28
N LYS A 52 -5.70 -1.56 6.18
CA LYS A 52 -6.37 -0.26 6.01
C LYS A 52 -6.08 0.66 7.18
N GLU A 53 -6.14 0.15 8.41
CA GLU A 53 -5.87 0.93 9.61
C GLU A 53 -4.42 1.44 9.65
N ASN A 54 -3.45 0.58 9.34
CA ASN A 54 -2.04 0.98 9.27
C ASN A 54 -1.78 2.06 8.20
N ILE A 55 -2.39 1.93 7.03
CA ILE A 55 -2.30 2.93 5.95
C ILE A 55 -3.00 4.23 6.36
N SER A 56 -4.19 4.13 6.95
CA SER A 56 -4.98 5.26 7.49
C SER A 56 -4.15 6.08 8.47
N GLN A 57 -3.54 5.42 9.47
CA GLN A 57 -2.68 6.08 10.45
C GLN A 57 -1.45 6.74 9.82
N SER A 58 -0.86 6.08 8.83
CA SER A 58 0.34 6.61 8.15
C SER A 58 0.01 7.83 7.28
N LEU A 59 -1.12 7.82 6.59
CA LEU A 59 -1.55 8.88 5.67
C LEU A 59 -2.38 9.99 6.35
N GLY A 60 -2.94 9.72 7.52
CA GLY A 60 -3.84 10.64 8.23
C GLY A 60 -5.22 10.79 7.56
N ILE A 61 -5.75 9.73 6.94
CA ILE A 61 -7.05 9.74 6.23
C ILE A 61 -8.02 8.70 6.77
N ASP A 62 -9.33 8.91 6.60
CA ASP A 62 -10.34 7.94 7.05
C ASP A 62 -10.15 6.57 6.35
N PRO A 63 -10.10 5.44 7.09
CA PRO A 63 -9.93 4.11 6.50
C PRO A 63 -11.02 3.72 5.50
N LYS A 64 -12.19 4.37 5.52
CA LYS A 64 -13.24 4.18 4.51
C LYS A 64 -12.84 4.67 3.12
N LEU A 65 -11.85 5.57 3.03
CA LEU A 65 -11.28 6.06 1.77
C LEU A 65 -10.21 5.11 1.20
N ILE A 66 -9.94 3.98 1.89
CA ILE A 66 -8.91 3.02 1.52
C ILE A 66 -9.54 1.70 1.07
N GLY A 67 -9.32 1.37 -0.19
CA GLY A 67 -9.66 0.08 -0.80
C GLY A 67 -8.46 -0.88 -0.79
N ILE A 68 -8.70 -2.11 -0.34
CA ILE A 68 -7.75 -3.22 -0.45
C ILE A 68 -8.49 -4.40 -1.06
N LYS A 69 -7.99 -4.87 -2.19
CA LYS A 69 -8.46 -6.05 -2.90
C LYS A 69 -7.33 -7.07 -2.96
N ALA A 70 -7.69 -8.33 -3.06
CA ALA A 70 -6.73 -9.40 -3.31
C ALA A 70 -7.30 -10.39 -4.30
N THR A 71 -6.43 -10.90 -5.17
CA THR A 71 -6.74 -11.96 -6.12
C THR A 71 -5.56 -12.91 -6.24
N THR A 72 -5.82 -14.13 -6.72
CA THR A 72 -4.75 -15.02 -7.19
C THR A 72 -4.37 -14.63 -8.62
N ASN A 73 -3.28 -15.22 -9.13
CA ASN A 73 -2.94 -15.12 -10.55
C ASN A 73 -3.32 -16.40 -11.31
N GLU A 74 -4.28 -17.16 -10.78
CA GLU A 74 -4.83 -18.39 -11.35
C GLU A 74 -3.73 -19.39 -11.76
N GLN A 75 -2.70 -19.54 -10.92
CA GLN A 75 -1.53 -20.42 -11.14
C GLN A 75 -0.70 -20.06 -12.40
N LEU A 76 -0.88 -18.87 -12.96
CA LEU A 76 -0.13 -18.40 -14.12
C LEU A 76 1.12 -17.60 -13.72
N GLY A 77 2.21 -17.82 -14.46
CA GLY A 77 3.44 -17.03 -14.29
C GLY A 77 4.13 -17.21 -12.94
N PHE A 78 5.06 -16.31 -12.61
CA PHE A 78 5.84 -16.41 -11.37
C PHE A 78 4.98 -16.20 -10.11
N LEU A 79 3.95 -15.35 -10.19
CA LEU A 79 2.98 -15.15 -9.12
C LEU A 79 2.21 -16.45 -8.85
N GLY A 80 1.75 -17.10 -9.92
CA GLY A 80 1.05 -18.39 -9.89
C GLY A 80 1.89 -19.56 -9.37
N ARG A 81 3.21 -19.50 -9.54
CA ARG A 81 4.17 -20.46 -8.97
C ARG A 81 4.63 -20.09 -7.55
N GLU A 82 4.03 -19.08 -6.94
CA GLU A 82 4.32 -18.63 -5.57
C GLU A 82 5.76 -18.12 -5.38
N GLU A 83 6.41 -17.69 -6.46
CA GLU A 83 7.79 -17.16 -6.43
C GLU A 83 7.84 -15.70 -5.93
N GLY A 84 6.67 -15.05 -5.82
CA GLY A 84 6.55 -13.69 -5.34
C GLY A 84 5.10 -13.22 -5.25
N MET A 85 4.95 -11.95 -4.89
CA MET A 85 3.68 -11.24 -4.83
C MET A 85 3.79 -9.93 -5.62
N ALA A 86 2.67 -9.44 -6.13
CA ALA A 86 2.59 -8.11 -6.74
C ALA A 86 1.55 -7.25 -6.02
N ALA A 87 1.77 -5.93 -6.03
CA ALA A 87 0.82 -4.96 -5.54
C ALA A 87 0.66 -3.84 -6.56
N MET A 88 -0.58 -3.43 -6.80
CA MET A 88 -0.93 -2.26 -7.60
C MET A 88 -1.73 -1.31 -6.73
N ALA A 89 -1.51 -0.01 -6.88
CA ALA A 89 -2.25 1.01 -6.16
C ALA A 89 -2.54 2.22 -7.06
N VAL A 90 -3.70 2.83 -6.86
CA VAL A 90 -4.12 4.08 -7.49
C VAL A 90 -4.61 5.00 -6.39
N ALA A 91 -4.22 6.27 -6.44
CA ALA A 91 -4.67 7.29 -5.51
C ALA A 91 -5.18 8.50 -6.30
N SER A 92 -6.31 9.06 -5.85
CA SER A 92 -6.84 10.32 -6.36
C SER A 92 -6.45 11.42 -5.39
N VAL A 93 -5.88 12.51 -5.90
CA VAL A 93 -5.43 13.66 -5.12
C VAL A 93 -5.98 14.95 -5.73
N GLU A 94 -6.31 15.91 -4.88
CA GLU A 94 -6.70 17.27 -5.24
C GLU A 94 -5.59 18.24 -4.80
N LEU A 95 -5.38 19.32 -5.57
CA LEU A 95 -4.36 20.36 -5.34
C LEU A 95 -5.01 21.72 -5.13
#